data_AF-A0A9E2CIB1-F1
#
_entry.id   AF-A0A9E2CIB1-F1
#
_cell.length_a   1.000
_cell.length_b   1.000
_cell.length_c   1.000
_cell.angle_alpha   90.00
_cell.angle_beta   90.00
_cell.angle_gamma   90.00
#
_symmetry.space_group_name_H-M   'P 1'
#
loop_
_entity.id
_entity.type
_entity.pdbx_description
1 polymer ?
#
loop_
_entity_poly.entity_id
_entity_poly.type
_entity_poly.pdbx_seq_one_letter_code
_entity_poly.pdbx_strand_id
1 'polypeptide(L)'
;RVVEAADHAVADEFVLTHCGQFYGPRSPRMWFEALKLARDGSPEVAGRIHLQLLGPERYDGRPLTTMAAEAGVADQVHVLGPKSHQDTLSFMAGSDALILAGSAGKGAELQVPNKLFEYLAARKPIIAAVRNSSPVVDILAEACAEAVVCEPEDASSLANALVQLAARQQVSADSVVAGCPISLRPTLSREEGGETSSGAFGESCETGDPWSGVGRFDRRCRGAELERIFRRVSQPNAKNPGHAPLPAAAKQETG
;
A
#
# COMPACT_ATOMS: atom_id res chain seq x y z
N ARG A 1 33.35 -15.06 -24.18
CA ARG A 1 32.89 -13.72 -23.75
C ARG A 1 31.76 -13.94 -22.75
N VAL A 2 32.08 -13.84 -21.47
CA VAL A 2 31.08 -13.87 -20.40
C VAL A 2 30.44 -12.50 -20.40
N VAL A 3 29.13 -12.44 -20.59
CA VAL A 3 28.37 -11.20 -20.50
C VAL A 3 28.15 -10.98 -19.01
N GLU A 4 28.79 -9.96 -18.45
CA GLU A 4 28.55 -9.50 -17.08
C GLU A 4 27.06 -9.16 -16.95
N ALA A 5 26.35 -9.91 -16.10
CA ALA A 5 25.06 -9.50 -15.61
C ALA A 5 25.30 -8.25 -14.77
N ALA A 6 24.96 -7.10 -15.32
CA ALA A 6 24.89 -5.88 -14.53
C ALA A 6 23.91 -6.13 -13.39
N ASP A 7 24.45 -6.22 -12.16
CA ASP A 7 23.73 -6.05 -10.90
C ASP A 7 23.02 -4.69 -10.96
N HIS A 8 21.86 -4.66 -11.61
CA HIS A 8 20.91 -3.59 -11.41
C HIS A 8 20.33 -3.88 -10.04
N ALA A 9 20.87 -3.22 -9.00
CA ALA A 9 20.25 -3.20 -7.69
C ALA A 9 18.77 -2.86 -7.92
N VAL A 10 17.89 -3.83 -7.74
CA VAL A 10 16.45 -3.63 -7.82
C VAL A 10 16.16 -2.60 -6.75
N ALA A 11 15.80 -1.39 -7.17
CA ALA A 11 15.59 -0.31 -6.23
C ALA A 11 14.42 -0.73 -5.32
N ASP A 12 14.66 -0.76 -4.01
CA ASP A 12 13.69 -1.29 -3.05
C ASP A 12 12.36 -0.53 -3.20
N GLU A 13 11.26 -1.27 -3.36
CA GLU A 13 9.93 -0.68 -3.55
C GLU A 13 9.44 -0.10 -2.22
N PHE A 14 8.74 1.04 -2.28
CA PHE A 14 8.17 1.72 -1.12
C PHE A 14 6.65 1.60 -1.10
N VAL A 15 6.13 0.78 -0.19
CA VAL A 15 4.69 0.47 -0.13
C VAL A 15 4.00 1.29 0.96
N LEU A 16 3.00 2.09 0.56
CA LEU A 16 2.08 2.74 1.48
C LEU A 16 0.70 2.11 1.42
N THR A 17 0.11 1.84 2.58
CA THR A 17 -1.21 1.21 2.63
C THR A 17 -2.26 2.12 3.25
N HIS A 18 -3.38 2.26 2.56
CA HIS A 18 -4.63 2.80 3.11
C HIS A 18 -5.57 1.65 3.46
N CYS A 19 -6.06 1.63 4.70
CA CYS A 19 -7.06 0.66 5.16
C CYS A 19 -8.36 1.39 5.46
N GLY A 20 -9.35 1.23 4.59
CA GLY A 20 -10.67 1.81 4.79
C GLY A 20 -11.30 2.30 3.50
N GLN A 21 -12.40 3.02 3.69
CA GLN A 21 -13.15 3.59 2.60
C GLN A 21 -12.83 5.07 2.46
N PHE A 22 -12.62 5.51 1.24
CA PHE A 22 -12.74 6.91 0.86
C PHE A 22 -14.20 7.29 0.67
N TYR A 23 -14.64 8.42 1.22
CA TYR A 23 -16.02 8.89 1.10
C TYR A 23 -16.13 10.39 1.35
N GLY A 24 -17.03 11.05 0.62
CA GLY A 24 -17.30 12.47 0.75
C GLY A 24 -15.99 13.29 0.75
N PRO A 25 -15.70 14.06 1.81
CA PRO A 25 -14.52 14.91 1.89
C PRO A 25 -13.19 14.16 2.13
N ARG A 26 -13.23 12.83 2.33
CA ARG A 26 -12.04 11.96 2.35
C ARG A 26 -11.81 11.46 0.93
N SER A 27 -11.21 12.30 0.10
CA SER A 27 -11.07 12.02 -1.33
C SER A 27 -9.78 11.25 -1.64
N PRO A 28 -9.82 10.20 -2.49
CA PRO A 28 -8.60 9.55 -2.97
C PRO A 28 -7.86 10.42 -4.00
N ARG A 29 -8.53 11.44 -4.57
CA ARG A 29 -7.97 12.30 -5.62
C ARG A 29 -6.68 13.00 -5.17
N MET A 30 -6.66 13.48 -3.94
CA MET A 30 -5.49 14.17 -3.37
C MET A 30 -4.26 13.28 -3.29
N TRP A 31 -4.45 11.98 -3.03
CA TRP A 31 -3.36 11.00 -3.02
C TRP A 31 -2.82 10.71 -4.42
N PHE A 32 -3.70 10.64 -5.42
CA PHE A 32 -3.30 10.42 -6.81
C PHE A 32 -2.59 11.65 -7.39
N GLU A 33 -3.08 12.85 -7.07
CA GLU A 33 -2.44 14.12 -7.43
C GLU A 33 -1.07 14.26 -6.75
N ALA A 34 -0.97 13.97 -5.45
CA ALA A 34 0.29 13.96 -4.73
C ALA A 34 1.32 13.00 -5.35
N LEU A 35 0.88 11.81 -5.75
CA LEU A 35 1.75 10.84 -6.41
C LEU A 35 2.24 11.33 -7.78
N LYS A 36 1.36 11.99 -8.55
CA LYS A 36 1.72 12.63 -9.81
C LYS A 36 2.76 13.75 -9.60
N LEU A 37 2.54 14.62 -8.62
CA LEU A 37 3.47 15.71 -8.27
C LEU A 37 4.82 15.18 -7.81
N ALA A 38 4.83 14.13 -6.98
CA ALA A 38 6.05 13.46 -6.54
C ALA A 38 6.84 12.90 -7.74
N ARG A 39 6.15 12.30 -8.72
CA ARG A 39 6.79 11.79 -9.94
C ARG A 39 7.38 12.89 -10.81
N ASP A 40 6.69 14.02 -10.94
CA ASP A 40 7.17 15.14 -11.74
C ASP A 40 8.37 15.84 -11.08
N GLY A 41 8.41 15.90 -9.75
CA GLY A 41 9.49 16.55 -9.00
C GLY A 41 10.67 15.65 -8.62
N SER A 42 10.48 14.34 -8.48
CA SER A 42 11.49 13.39 -7.99
C SER A 42 11.29 11.99 -8.60
N PRO A 43 11.42 11.82 -9.93
CA PRO A 43 11.03 10.60 -10.64
C PRO A 43 11.74 9.32 -10.15
N GLU A 44 13.02 9.41 -9.76
CA GLU A 44 13.78 8.24 -9.27
C GLU A 44 13.27 7.72 -7.92
N VAL A 45 12.88 8.62 -7.02
CA VAL A 45 12.33 8.25 -5.70
C VAL A 45 10.88 7.83 -5.85
N ALA A 46 10.10 8.65 -6.57
CA ALA A 46 8.66 8.46 -6.72
C ALA A 46 8.31 7.24 -7.57
N GLY A 47 9.13 6.84 -8.53
CA GLY A 47 8.88 5.68 -9.39
C GLY A 47 8.79 4.34 -8.64
N ARG A 48 9.29 4.29 -7.40
CA ARG A 48 9.26 3.12 -6.52
C ARG A 48 8.10 3.15 -5.52
N ILE A 49 7.30 4.21 -5.54
CA ILE A 49 6.22 4.38 -4.58
C ILE A 49 4.99 3.63 -5.09
N HIS A 50 4.40 2.81 -4.22
CA HIS A 50 3.19 2.05 -4.49
C HIS A 50 2.14 2.29 -3.40
N LEU A 51 0.94 2.67 -3.82
CA LEU A 51 -0.22 2.81 -2.96
C LEU A 51 -1.05 1.52 -2.98
N GLN A 52 -1.25 0.89 -1.82
CA GLN A 52 -2.17 -0.23 -1.65
C GLN A 52 -3.46 0.25 -0.98
N LEU A 53 -4.58 0.05 -1.66
CA LEU A 53 -5.90 0.48 -1.19
C LEU A 53 -6.73 -0.74 -0.79
N LEU A 54 -6.91 -0.94 0.51
CA LEU A 54 -7.76 -1.99 1.09
C LEU A 54 -9.09 -1.39 1.52
N GLY A 55 -10.18 -1.87 0.93
CA GLY A 55 -11.52 -1.36 1.18
C GLY A 55 -12.37 -1.32 -0.09
N PRO A 56 -13.52 -0.62 -0.05
CA PRO A 56 -14.38 -0.47 -1.23
C PRO A 56 -13.62 0.09 -2.44
N GLU A 57 -13.82 -0.52 -3.60
CA GLU A 57 -13.08 -0.22 -4.83
C GLU A 57 -13.60 1.00 -5.59
N ARG A 58 -14.59 1.71 -5.01
CA ARG A 58 -15.29 2.82 -5.65
C ARG A 58 -15.37 4.02 -4.72
N TYR A 59 -15.25 5.21 -5.30
CA TYR A 59 -15.47 6.50 -4.66
C TYR A 59 -16.46 7.30 -5.51
N ASP A 60 -17.54 7.79 -4.90
CA ASP A 60 -18.63 8.51 -5.57
C ASP A 60 -19.12 7.81 -6.85
N GLY A 61 -19.28 6.49 -6.77
CA GLY A 61 -19.74 5.65 -7.88
C GLY A 61 -18.69 5.36 -8.95
N ARG A 62 -17.48 5.92 -8.87
CA ARG A 62 -16.41 5.66 -9.85
C ARG A 62 -15.37 4.67 -9.32
N PRO A 63 -14.87 3.73 -10.15
CA PRO A 63 -13.78 2.84 -9.76
C PRO A 63 -12.50 3.62 -9.44
N LEU A 64 -11.83 3.25 -8.35
CA LEU A 64 -10.56 3.87 -7.94
C LEU A 64 -9.46 3.67 -9.00
N THR A 65 -9.45 2.51 -9.68
CA THR A 65 -8.52 2.22 -10.78
C THR A 65 -8.67 3.18 -11.96
N THR A 66 -9.92 3.52 -12.35
CA THR A 66 -10.20 4.52 -13.38
C THR A 66 -9.70 5.90 -12.95
N MET A 67 -9.94 6.28 -11.71
CA MET A 67 -9.47 7.57 -11.18
C MET A 67 -7.94 7.67 -11.15
N ALA A 68 -7.24 6.59 -10.79
CA ALA A 68 -5.78 6.53 -10.83
C ALA A 68 -5.23 6.62 -12.26
N ALA A 69 -5.89 5.97 -13.23
CA ALA A 69 -5.53 6.06 -14.64
C ALA A 69 -5.71 7.48 -15.22
N GLU A 70 -6.80 8.16 -14.87
CA GLU A 70 -7.03 9.56 -15.28
C GLU A 70 -5.97 10.52 -14.69
N ALA A 71 -5.52 10.26 -13.46
CA ALA A 71 -4.41 10.99 -12.84
C ALA A 71 -3.03 10.59 -13.39
N GLY A 72 -2.97 9.55 -14.25
CA GLY A 72 -1.75 9.05 -14.87
C GLY A 72 -0.84 8.29 -13.91
N VAL A 73 -1.36 7.69 -12.83
CA VAL A 73 -0.60 6.97 -11.80
C VAL A 73 -1.08 5.52 -11.61
N ALA A 74 -1.73 4.94 -12.63
CA ALA A 74 -2.32 3.60 -12.54
C ALA A 74 -1.29 2.50 -12.24
N ASP A 75 -0.06 2.65 -12.70
CA ASP A 75 1.06 1.76 -12.43
C ASP A 75 1.52 1.79 -10.97
N GLN A 76 1.10 2.78 -10.19
CA GLN A 76 1.52 2.96 -8.81
C GLN A 76 0.38 2.76 -7.79
N VAL A 77 -0.84 2.48 -8.24
CA VAL A 77 -2.03 2.36 -7.39
C VAL A 77 -2.64 0.96 -7.51
N HIS A 78 -2.63 0.23 -6.40
CA HIS A 78 -3.09 -1.15 -6.29
C HIS A 78 -4.37 -1.22 -5.47
N VAL A 79 -5.50 -1.41 -6.14
CA VAL A 79 -6.81 -1.58 -5.50
C VAL A 79 -7.01 -3.06 -5.18
N LEU A 80 -6.96 -3.41 -3.89
CA LEU A 80 -7.01 -4.80 -3.41
C LEU A 80 -8.39 -5.24 -2.92
N GLY A 81 -9.34 -4.31 -2.87
CA GLY A 81 -10.70 -4.55 -2.41
C GLY A 81 -10.81 -4.75 -0.90
N PRO A 82 -12.02 -5.07 -0.39
CA PRO A 82 -12.24 -5.36 1.02
C PRO A 82 -11.51 -6.65 1.44
N LYS A 83 -10.89 -6.62 2.61
CA LYS A 83 -10.17 -7.76 3.20
C LYS A 83 -10.67 -8.07 4.61
N SER A 84 -10.37 -9.27 5.12
CA SER A 84 -10.62 -9.59 6.51
C SER A 84 -9.80 -8.68 7.43
N HIS A 85 -10.19 -8.57 8.70
CA HIS A 85 -9.42 -7.78 9.66
C HIS A 85 -7.99 -8.31 9.81
N GLN A 86 -7.82 -9.64 9.86
CA GLN A 86 -6.52 -10.29 9.98
C GLN A 86 -5.63 -10.04 8.76
N ASP A 87 -6.19 -10.10 7.54
CA ASP A 87 -5.46 -9.76 6.33
C ASP A 87 -5.05 -8.29 6.35
N THR A 88 -5.96 -7.39 6.74
CA THR A 88 -5.66 -5.95 6.84
C THR A 88 -4.47 -5.69 7.77
N LEU A 89 -4.41 -6.34 8.93
CA LEU A 89 -3.27 -6.27 9.85
C LEU A 89 -1.96 -6.76 9.18
N SER A 90 -2.05 -7.83 8.40
CA SER A 90 -0.92 -8.40 7.67
C SER A 90 -0.38 -7.43 6.60
N PHE A 91 -1.27 -6.81 5.82
CA PHE A 91 -0.90 -5.76 4.87
C PHE A 91 -0.28 -4.53 5.56
N MET A 92 -0.83 -4.07 6.69
CA MET A 92 -0.24 -2.96 7.45
C MET A 92 1.17 -3.29 7.95
N ALA A 93 1.39 -4.48 8.51
CA ALA A 93 2.71 -4.94 8.92
C ALA A 93 3.67 -5.06 7.72
N GLY A 94 3.13 -5.44 6.56
CA GLY A 94 3.78 -5.53 5.26
C GLY A 94 4.00 -4.20 4.53
N SER A 95 3.62 -3.06 5.12
CA SER A 95 3.84 -1.75 4.52
C SER A 95 5.11 -1.08 5.05
N ASP A 96 5.62 -0.09 4.31
CA ASP A 96 6.68 0.82 4.73
C ASP A 96 6.13 2.05 5.42
N ALA A 97 4.94 2.51 5.01
CA ALA A 97 4.18 3.54 5.70
C ALA A 97 2.66 3.27 5.58
N LEU A 98 1.88 3.99 6.39
CA LEU A 98 0.42 3.91 6.41
C LEU A 98 -0.22 5.25 6.05
N ILE A 99 -1.39 5.19 5.43
CA ILE A 99 -2.16 6.34 4.96
C ILE A 99 -3.38 6.56 5.85
N LEU A 100 -3.31 7.62 6.67
CA LEU A 100 -4.44 8.07 7.45
C LEU A 100 -5.15 9.21 6.71
N ALA A 101 -6.20 8.85 5.96
CA ALA A 101 -7.00 9.82 5.22
C ALA A 101 -8.08 10.46 6.10
N GLY A 102 -7.86 11.71 6.50
CA GLY A 102 -8.81 12.55 7.21
C GLY A 102 -9.78 13.27 6.29
N SER A 103 -10.84 13.83 6.90
CA SER A 103 -11.85 14.62 6.19
C SER A 103 -11.33 16.04 5.94
N ALA A 104 -11.56 16.59 4.75
CA ALA A 104 -11.36 18.02 4.46
C ALA A 104 -12.54 18.93 4.88
N GLY A 105 -13.72 18.34 5.12
CA GLY A 105 -14.98 19.07 5.29
C GLY A 105 -15.22 19.67 6.67
N LYS A 106 -16.34 20.39 6.83
CA LYS A 106 -16.76 20.98 8.12
C LYS A 106 -16.81 19.91 9.23
N GLY A 107 -16.23 20.22 10.38
CA GLY A 107 -16.15 19.30 11.52
C GLY A 107 -15.03 18.26 11.41
N ALA A 108 -14.11 18.37 10.44
CA ALA A 108 -12.89 17.57 10.38
C ALA A 108 -12.04 17.71 11.66
N GLU A 109 -12.00 18.93 12.21
CA GLU A 109 -11.32 19.29 13.46
C GLU A 109 -11.82 18.51 14.69
N LEU A 110 -12.95 17.82 14.60
CA LEU A 110 -13.56 17.10 15.73
C LEU A 110 -13.51 15.58 15.56
N GLN A 111 -12.94 15.08 14.46
CA GLN A 111 -12.99 13.66 14.10
C GLN A 111 -11.65 12.98 14.36
N VAL A 112 -11.70 11.87 15.10
CA VAL A 112 -10.61 10.91 15.23
C VAL A 112 -10.98 9.65 14.45
N PRO A 113 -10.29 9.31 13.34
CA PRO A 113 -10.58 8.08 12.62
C PRO A 113 -10.28 6.84 13.47
N ASN A 114 -11.20 5.89 13.53
CA ASN A 114 -11.05 4.66 14.33
C ASN A 114 -9.77 3.86 14.01
N LYS A 115 -9.30 3.92 12.75
CA LYS A 115 -8.08 3.24 12.30
C LYS A 115 -6.78 3.80 12.88
N LEU A 116 -6.80 5.00 13.46
CA LEU A 116 -5.62 5.61 14.08
C LEU A 116 -4.98 4.69 15.12
N PHE A 117 -5.77 4.09 16.01
CA PHE A 117 -5.23 3.25 17.08
C PHE A 117 -4.59 1.94 16.57
N GLU A 118 -5.14 1.34 15.51
CA GLU A 118 -4.52 0.20 14.84
C GLU A 118 -3.18 0.61 14.20
N TYR A 119 -3.10 1.81 13.62
CA TYR A 119 -1.89 2.31 12.97
C TYR A 119 -0.80 2.62 14.00
N LEU A 120 -1.16 3.17 15.16
CA LEU A 120 -0.25 3.35 16.29
C LEU A 120 0.32 2.01 16.76
N ALA A 121 -0.54 0.98 16.89
CA ALA A 121 -0.11 -0.36 17.27
C ALA A 121 0.82 -1.02 16.23
N ALA A 122 0.60 -0.72 14.94
CA ALA A 122 1.44 -1.22 13.84
C ALA A 122 2.85 -0.63 13.84
N ARG A 123 3.08 0.52 14.52
CA ARG A 123 4.38 1.20 14.64
C ARG A 123 5.07 1.42 13.28
N LYS A 124 4.28 1.77 12.28
CA LYS A 124 4.77 2.18 10.96
C LYS A 124 4.74 3.70 10.86
N PRO A 125 5.64 4.31 10.07
CA PRO A 125 5.49 5.70 9.65
C PRO A 125 4.07 5.96 9.11
N ILE A 126 3.46 7.09 9.48
CA ILE A 126 2.12 7.47 9.06
C ILE A 126 2.18 8.77 8.26
N ILE A 127 1.60 8.80 7.06
CA ILE A 127 1.22 10.07 6.43
C ILE A 127 -0.24 10.35 6.81
N ALA A 128 -0.44 11.38 7.62
CA ALA A 128 -1.74 11.77 8.14
C ALA A 128 -2.26 13.00 7.39
N ALA A 129 -3.20 12.78 6.48
CA ALA A 129 -3.91 13.83 5.76
C ALA A 129 -5.07 14.35 6.63
N VAL A 130 -4.77 15.19 7.62
CA VAL A 130 -5.72 15.71 8.61
C VAL A 130 -5.51 17.21 8.80
N ARG A 131 -6.56 17.94 9.23
CA ARG A 131 -6.42 19.35 9.60
C ARG A 131 -5.42 19.47 10.76
N ASN A 132 -4.58 20.50 10.73
CA ASN A 132 -3.59 20.73 11.79
C ASN A 132 -4.23 20.91 13.18
N SER A 133 -5.46 21.43 13.27
CA SER A 133 -6.20 21.57 14.52
C SER A 133 -7.02 20.33 14.91
N SER A 134 -6.85 19.21 14.21
CA SER A 134 -7.49 17.94 14.58
C SER A 134 -6.84 17.32 15.82
N PRO A 135 -7.62 16.75 16.76
CA PRO A 135 -7.11 15.96 17.89
C PRO A 135 -6.20 14.80 17.47
N VAL A 136 -6.28 14.36 16.21
CA VAL A 136 -5.37 13.35 15.65
C VAL A 136 -3.91 13.79 15.77
N VAL A 137 -3.62 15.09 15.59
CA VAL A 137 -2.26 15.62 15.67
C VAL A 137 -1.72 15.46 17.09
N ASP A 138 -2.50 15.82 18.10
CA ASP A 138 -2.13 15.67 19.51
C ASP A 138 -1.94 14.19 19.87
N ILE A 139 -2.86 13.32 19.45
CA ILE A 139 -2.75 11.87 19.69
C ILE A 139 -1.48 11.28 19.08
N LEU A 140 -1.13 11.67 17.85
CA LEU A 140 0.09 11.22 17.19
C LEU A 140 1.34 11.68 17.94
N ALA A 141 1.34 12.94 18.43
CA ALA A 141 2.44 13.50 19.19
C ALA A 141 2.60 12.82 20.56
N GLU A 142 1.51 12.66 21.32
CA GLU A 142 1.51 11.98 22.62
C GLU A 142 1.97 10.52 22.52
N ALA A 143 1.54 9.83 21.45
CA ALA A 143 1.96 8.46 21.17
C ALA A 143 3.42 8.36 20.68
N CYS A 144 4.12 9.50 20.48
CA CYS A 144 5.44 9.57 19.87
C CYS A 144 5.50 8.82 18.53
N ALA A 145 4.42 8.89 17.74
CA ALA A 145 4.32 8.20 16.47
C ALA A 145 5.23 8.84 15.43
N GLU A 146 5.89 8.02 14.61
CA GLU A 146 6.55 8.54 13.42
C GLU A 146 5.47 8.94 12.41
N ALA A 147 5.15 10.23 12.35
CA ALA A 147 4.09 10.74 11.49
C ALA A 147 4.47 12.03 10.77
N VAL A 148 4.00 12.16 9.54
CA VAL A 148 4.02 13.41 8.77
C VAL A 148 2.58 13.87 8.62
N VAL A 149 2.23 15.00 9.23
CA VAL A 149 0.90 15.61 9.14
C VAL A 149 0.87 16.52 7.92
N CYS A 150 -0.16 16.36 7.09
CA CYS A 150 -0.41 17.16 5.89
C CYS A 150 -1.87 17.61 5.89
N GLU A 151 -2.12 18.82 5.39
CA GLU A 151 -3.49 19.27 5.17
C GLU A 151 -4.18 18.38 4.11
N PRO A 152 -5.46 17.97 4.30
CA PRO A 152 -6.10 16.99 3.41
C PRO A 152 -6.27 17.46 1.96
N GLU A 153 -6.23 18.78 1.74
CA GLU A 153 -6.39 19.43 0.43
C GLU A 153 -5.07 19.92 -0.15
N ASP A 154 -3.94 19.64 0.51
CA ASP A 154 -2.61 20.04 0.06
C ASP A 154 -1.86 18.85 -0.55
N ALA A 155 -2.08 18.65 -1.85
CA ALA A 155 -1.40 17.61 -2.63
C ALA A 155 0.13 17.82 -2.66
N SER A 156 0.63 19.05 -2.53
CA SER A 156 2.07 19.32 -2.54
C SER A 156 2.74 18.88 -1.24
N SER A 157 2.10 19.15 -0.09
CA SER A 157 2.56 18.64 1.21
C SER A 157 2.57 17.10 1.23
N LEU A 158 1.51 16.47 0.69
CA LEU A 158 1.45 15.02 0.57
C LEU A 158 2.55 14.46 -0.34
N ALA A 159 2.81 15.10 -1.48
CA ALA A 159 3.89 14.70 -2.40
C ALA A 159 5.26 14.75 -1.72
N ASN A 160 5.54 15.84 -0.99
CA ASN A 160 6.78 15.98 -0.23
C ASN A 160 6.91 14.90 0.85
N ALA A 161 5.83 14.58 1.57
CA ALA A 161 5.83 13.53 2.58
C ALA A 161 6.12 12.14 1.96
N LEU A 162 5.51 11.84 0.80
CA LEU A 162 5.77 10.60 0.05
C LEU A 162 7.24 10.46 -0.31
N VAL A 163 7.83 11.49 -0.95
CA VAL A 163 9.24 11.49 -1.36
C VAL A 163 10.16 11.41 -0.14
N GLN A 164 9.86 12.15 0.91
CA GLN A 164 10.69 12.19 2.12
C GLN A 164 10.77 10.81 2.78
N LEU A 165 9.65 10.12 2.98
CA LEU A 165 9.65 8.80 3.61
C LEU A 165 10.31 7.75 2.70
N ALA A 166 10.03 7.78 1.39
CA ALA A 166 10.64 6.86 0.44
C ALA A 166 12.16 7.04 0.29
N ALA A 167 12.68 8.27 0.44
CA ALA A 167 14.11 8.56 0.40
C ALA A 167 14.82 8.13 1.70
N ARG A 168 14.20 8.30 2.87
CA ARG A 168 14.77 7.83 4.16
C ARG A 168 15.01 6.32 4.17
N GLN A 169 14.10 5.57 3.56
CA GLN A 169 14.22 4.11 3.45
C GLN A 169 15.47 3.71 2.65
N GLN A 170 15.77 4.38 1.53
CA GLN A 170 16.97 4.12 0.72
C GLN A 170 18.26 4.29 1.54
N VAL A 171 18.39 5.39 2.28
CA VAL A 171 19.58 5.64 3.11
C VAL A 171 19.78 4.53 4.15
N SER A 172 18.67 4.01 4.72
CA SER A 172 18.74 2.89 5.69
C SER A 172 19.09 1.55 5.03
N ALA A 173 18.74 1.34 3.76
CA ALA A 173 19.08 0.12 3.02
C ALA A 173 20.54 0.15 2.57
N ASP A 174 21.01 1.26 1.99
CA ASP A 174 22.36 1.43 1.49
C ASP A 174 23.41 1.35 2.62
N SER A 175 23.08 1.88 3.80
CA SER A 175 23.95 1.79 4.99
C SER A 175 24.03 0.39 5.59
N VAL A 176 23.01 -0.46 5.42
CA VAL A 176 23.03 -1.88 5.83
C VAL A 176 23.85 -2.73 4.84
N VAL A 177 23.81 -2.40 3.55
CA VAL A 177 24.60 -3.08 2.51
C VAL A 177 26.10 -2.72 2.60
N ALA A 178 26.43 -1.49 3.04
CA ALA A 178 27.82 -1.04 3.16
C ALA A 178 28.61 -1.59 4.37
N GLY A 179 27.99 -2.38 5.26
CA GLY A 179 28.71 -2.91 6.41
C GLY A 179 27.93 -3.93 7.25
N CYS A 180 28.01 -5.21 6.88
CA CYS A 180 27.64 -6.28 7.81
C CYS A 180 28.60 -7.47 7.71
N PRO A 181 29.60 -7.58 8.60
CA PRO A 181 30.37 -8.79 8.79
C PRO A 181 29.92 -9.49 10.08
N ILE A 182 28.67 -9.95 10.21
CA ILE A 182 28.28 -10.74 11.39
C ILE A 182 27.40 -11.93 11.02
N SER A 183 28.06 -13.09 10.94
CA SER A 183 27.49 -14.42 11.14
C SER A 183 27.06 -14.56 12.60
N LEU A 184 25.77 -14.80 12.86
CA LEU A 184 25.32 -15.48 14.08
C LEU A 184 24.08 -16.33 13.77
N ARG A 185 24.28 -17.65 13.69
CA ARG A 185 23.23 -18.64 13.95
C ARG A 185 22.95 -18.65 15.46
N PRO A 186 21.70 -18.66 15.94
CA PRO A 186 21.39 -19.16 17.25
C PRO A 186 21.18 -20.67 17.17
N THR A 187 22.09 -21.42 17.76
CA THR A 187 21.81 -22.77 18.28
C THR A 187 20.87 -22.63 19.46
N LEU A 188 19.66 -23.18 19.34
CA LEU A 188 18.78 -23.42 20.49
C LEU A 188 18.73 -24.93 20.73
N SER A 189 19.55 -25.36 21.67
CA SER A 189 19.37 -26.59 22.43
C SER A 189 18.55 -26.26 23.66
N ARG A 190 17.36 -26.88 23.81
CA ARG A 190 16.92 -27.52 25.05
C ARG A 190 15.64 -28.31 24.84
N GLU A 191 15.67 -29.54 25.31
CA GLU A 191 14.56 -30.47 25.43
C GLU A 191 13.48 -29.97 26.41
N GLU A 192 12.22 -30.31 26.15
CA GLU A 192 11.40 -31.15 27.05
C GLU A 192 10.07 -31.53 26.37
N GLY A 193 9.56 -32.72 26.74
CA GLY A 193 8.57 -33.53 26.03
C GLY A 193 7.13 -33.01 26.00
N GLY A 194 6.30 -33.69 25.20
CA GLY A 194 4.84 -33.56 25.30
C GLY A 194 4.06 -33.92 24.05
N GLU A 195 3.88 -35.22 23.84
CA GLU A 195 2.71 -35.89 23.24
C GLU A 195 2.20 -35.54 21.82
N THR A 196 2.21 -36.59 21.02
CA THR A 196 1.68 -36.75 19.67
C THR A 196 0.15 -36.59 19.61
N SER A 197 -0.33 -35.87 18.60
CA SER A 197 -1.56 -36.27 17.92
C SER A 197 -1.41 -36.03 16.42
N SER A 198 -1.63 -37.10 15.67
CA SER A 198 -1.58 -37.15 14.23
C SER A 198 -2.77 -36.38 13.65
N GLY A 199 -2.50 -35.40 12.80
CA GLY A 199 -3.48 -34.81 11.89
C GLY A 199 -2.85 -34.77 10.51
N ALA A 200 -3.40 -35.55 9.58
CA ALA A 200 -2.91 -35.71 8.22
C ALA A 200 -2.78 -34.35 7.51
N PHE A 201 -1.60 -34.11 6.92
CA PHE A 201 -1.42 -33.09 5.90
C PHE A 201 -2.25 -33.47 4.68
N GLY A 202 -3.45 -32.92 4.59
CA GLY A 202 -4.22 -32.86 3.36
C GLY A 202 -3.70 -31.71 2.52
N GLU A 203 -2.92 -32.02 1.49
CA GLU A 203 -2.69 -31.11 0.38
C GLU A 203 -4.04 -30.85 -0.31
N SER A 204 -4.64 -29.69 -0.06
CA SER A 204 -5.55 -29.06 -1.02
C SER A 204 -4.96 -27.71 -1.42
N CYS A 205 -4.23 -27.73 -2.54
CA CYS A 205 -4.02 -26.55 -3.36
C CYS A 205 -5.37 -26.11 -3.94
N GLU A 206 -6.22 -25.47 -3.13
CA GLU A 206 -7.37 -24.73 -3.63
C GLU A 206 -6.99 -23.26 -3.71
N THR A 207 -6.86 -22.78 -4.96
CA THR A 207 -6.93 -21.37 -5.41
C THR A 207 -6.96 -20.32 -4.30
N GLY A 208 -5.85 -20.14 -3.59
CA GLY A 208 -5.71 -19.20 -2.49
C GLY A 208 -5.23 -17.84 -2.96
N ASP A 209 -5.82 -16.78 -2.40
CA ASP A 209 -5.31 -15.41 -2.48
C ASP A 209 -3.80 -15.43 -2.13
N PRO A 210 -2.90 -14.96 -3.03
CA PRO A 210 -1.44 -14.97 -2.78
C PRO A 210 -1.03 -14.21 -1.51
N TRP A 211 -1.94 -13.46 -0.89
CA TRP A 211 -1.72 -12.62 0.27
C TRP A 211 -2.13 -13.23 1.63
N SER A 212 -2.68 -14.45 1.70
CA SER A 212 -3.28 -15.01 2.93
C SER A 212 -2.33 -15.72 3.92
N GLY A 213 -1.05 -15.33 4.00
CA GLY A 213 -0.05 -16.06 4.82
C GLY A 213 0.71 -15.22 5.84
N VAL A 214 0.66 -15.62 7.11
CA VAL A 214 1.24 -14.94 8.29
C VAL A 214 2.79 -14.98 8.34
N GLY A 215 3.45 -15.75 7.46
CA GLY A 215 4.92 -15.87 7.39
C GLY A 215 5.62 -15.02 6.31
N ARG A 216 4.92 -14.10 5.63
CA ARG A 216 5.37 -13.47 4.37
C ARG A 216 6.06 -12.09 4.49
N PHE A 217 6.25 -11.57 5.70
CA PHE A 217 6.63 -10.15 5.91
C PHE A 217 8.00 -9.94 6.58
N ASP A 218 8.95 -10.86 6.34
CA ASP A 218 10.38 -10.56 6.47
C ASP A 218 10.79 -9.61 5.32
N ARG A 219 11.48 -8.50 5.65
CA ARG A 219 12.03 -7.53 4.68
C ARG A 219 12.75 -8.23 3.52
N ARG A 220 13.41 -9.36 3.77
CA ARG A 220 14.18 -10.14 2.78
C ARG A 220 13.32 -10.78 1.69
N CYS A 221 12.04 -11.03 1.93
CA CYS A 221 11.13 -11.70 1.00
C CYS A 221 10.23 -10.75 0.20
N ARG A 222 10.22 -9.44 0.54
CA ARG A 222 9.32 -8.45 -0.06
C ARG A 222 9.61 -8.18 -1.54
N GLY A 223 10.86 -8.04 -1.94
CA GLY A 223 11.21 -7.59 -3.30
C GLY A 223 10.68 -8.50 -4.41
N ALA A 224 10.99 -9.80 -4.34
CA ALA A 224 10.62 -10.74 -5.41
C ALA A 224 9.12 -11.07 -5.47
N GLU A 225 8.44 -11.10 -4.32
CA GLU A 225 6.99 -11.38 -4.25
C GLU A 225 6.18 -10.14 -4.68
N LEU A 226 6.59 -8.93 -4.25
CA LEU A 226 5.98 -7.67 -4.69
C LEU A 226 6.17 -7.48 -6.19
N GLU A 227 7.37 -7.69 -6.72
CA GLU A 227 7.63 -7.60 -8.17
C GLU A 227 6.80 -8.63 -8.95
N ARG A 228 6.63 -9.85 -8.42
CA ARG A 228 5.80 -10.89 -9.06
C ARG A 228 4.32 -10.53 -9.06
N ILE A 229 3.80 -9.99 -7.96
CA ILE A 229 2.39 -9.60 -7.85
C ILE A 229 2.14 -8.31 -8.64
N PHE A 230 3.07 -7.36 -8.58
CA PHE A 230 3.11 -6.17 -9.41
C PHE A 230 3.08 -6.53 -10.90
N ARG A 231 3.98 -7.41 -11.37
CA ARG A 231 3.97 -7.90 -12.76
C ARG A 231 2.68 -8.62 -13.15
N ARG A 232 1.99 -9.26 -12.20
CA ARG A 232 0.71 -9.95 -12.44
C ARG A 232 -0.48 -8.99 -12.52
N VAL A 233 -0.47 -7.93 -11.72
CA VAL A 233 -1.56 -6.94 -11.60
C VAL A 233 -1.40 -5.80 -12.62
N SER A 234 -0.17 -5.42 -12.95
CA SER A 234 0.17 -4.34 -13.88
C SER A 234 0.18 -4.76 -15.36
N GLN A 235 -0.10 -6.02 -15.69
CA GLN A 235 -0.30 -6.44 -17.09
C GLN A 235 -1.76 -6.21 -17.51
N PRO A 236 -2.03 -5.55 -18.67
CA PRO A 236 -3.38 -5.44 -19.18
C PRO A 236 -3.93 -6.84 -19.45
N ASN A 237 -5.05 -7.17 -18.81
CA ASN A 237 -5.64 -8.50 -18.87
C ASN A 237 -6.10 -8.82 -20.30
N ALA A 238 -5.33 -9.64 -21.03
CA ALA A 238 -5.70 -10.19 -22.34
C ALA A 238 -6.76 -11.30 -22.26
N LYS A 239 -7.37 -11.55 -21.09
CA LYS A 239 -8.38 -12.60 -20.88
C LYS A 239 -9.57 -12.06 -20.08
N ASN A 240 -10.40 -11.24 -20.73
CA ASN A 240 -11.83 -11.20 -20.42
C ASN A 240 -12.67 -10.82 -21.66
N PRO A 241 -13.13 -11.79 -22.48
CA PRO A 241 -14.06 -11.56 -23.58
C PRO A 241 -15.49 -11.50 -23.04
N GLY A 242 -15.79 -10.53 -22.18
CA GLY A 242 -16.96 -10.57 -21.30
C GLY A 242 -17.67 -9.25 -21.08
N HIS A 243 -17.91 -8.47 -22.14
CA HIS A 243 -19.06 -7.56 -22.20
C HIS A 243 -19.40 -7.28 -23.66
N ALA A 244 -20.32 -8.07 -24.22
CA ALA A 244 -20.95 -7.72 -25.49
C ALA A 244 -21.76 -6.42 -25.30
N PRO A 245 -21.68 -5.45 -26.21
CA PRO A 245 -22.56 -4.29 -26.16
C PRO A 245 -24.01 -4.70 -26.44
N LEU A 246 -24.93 -4.19 -25.63
CA LEU A 246 -26.38 -4.25 -25.87
C LEU A 246 -26.69 -3.73 -27.28
N PRO A 247 -27.58 -4.38 -28.05
CA PRO A 247 -27.88 -3.95 -29.42
C PRO A 247 -28.52 -2.55 -29.42
N ALA A 248 -28.04 -1.73 -30.36
CA ALA A 248 -28.55 -0.39 -30.62
C ALA A 248 -30.05 -0.42 -30.97
N ALA A 249 -30.82 0.44 -30.32
CA ALA A 249 -32.21 0.71 -30.67
C ALA A 249 -32.29 1.17 -32.13
N ALA A 250 -33.02 0.40 -32.94
CA ALA A 250 -33.34 0.77 -34.31
C ALA A 250 -34.20 2.05 -34.30
N LYS A 251 -33.75 3.05 -35.06
CA LYS A 251 -34.55 4.22 -35.42
C LYS A 251 -35.77 3.76 -36.21
N GLN A 252 -36.95 4.19 -35.76
CA GLN A 252 -38.14 4.23 -36.60
C GLN A 252 -37.89 5.28 -37.69
N GLU A 253 -37.82 4.83 -38.95
CA GLU A 253 -38.06 5.69 -40.10
C GLU A 253 -39.50 5.46 -40.55
N THR A 254 -40.24 6.57 -40.56
CA THR A 254 -41.55 6.78 -41.15
C THR A 254 -41.52 6.52 -42.65
N GLY A 255 -42.45 5.68 -43.11
CA GLY A 255 -42.81 5.46 -44.50
C GLY A 255 -44.04 4.55 -44.57
#